data_AF-A0A1J4VNW5-F1
#
_entry.id   AF-A0A1J4VNW5-F1
#
_cell.length_a   1.000
_cell.length_b   1.000
_cell.length_c   1.000
_cell.angle_alpha   90.00
_cell.angle_beta   90.00
_cell.angle_gamma   90.00
#
_symmetry.space_group_name_H-M   'P 1'
#
loop_
_entity.id
_entity.type
_entity.pdbx_description
1 polymer ?
#
loop_
_entity_poly.entity_id
_entity_poly.type
_entity_poly.pdbx_seq_one_letter_code
_entity_poly.pdbx_strand_id
1 'polypeptide(L)'
;MPAINNLNQLAHLRAEIDKVDEKIIEILAEMQGKFKRRGAGSKPEVEKVQQVFEKLPVAGGDILREEFISKVIEIVVRDLSLESAIYSFPNVAQEINKLLQLIKARMEISIAAGEVKKERGLSIFNKERERIVKGQWMLAATEKNLDGFFFHDVIEALLLESRLL
;
A
#
# COMPACT_ATOMS: atom_id res chain seq x y z
N MET A 1 22.47 28.03 -10.37
CA MET A 1 22.05 26.95 -11.29
C MET A 1 21.34 25.83 -10.49
N PRO A 2 20.02 25.89 -10.25
CA PRO A 2 19.32 24.89 -9.43
C PRO A 2 18.57 23.80 -10.25
N ALA A 3 18.29 24.04 -11.53
CA ALA A 3 17.33 23.22 -12.29
C ALA A 3 17.79 21.77 -12.56
N ILE A 4 19.09 21.52 -12.73
CA ILE A 4 19.63 20.18 -13.03
C ILE A 4 19.58 19.28 -11.79
N ASN A 5 19.74 19.85 -10.59
CA ASN A 5 19.76 19.09 -9.33
C ASN A 5 18.38 18.45 -9.03
N ASN A 6 17.30 19.17 -9.34
CA ASN A 6 15.94 18.76 -8.98
C ASN A 6 15.32 17.73 -9.95
N LEU A 7 15.80 17.62 -11.21
CA LEU A 7 15.38 16.53 -12.13
C LEU A 7 15.99 15.19 -11.73
N ASN A 8 17.27 15.21 -11.37
CA ASN A 8 17.96 14.04 -10.82
C ASN A 8 17.30 13.59 -9.51
N GLN A 9 16.82 14.55 -8.70
CA GLN A 9 16.06 14.27 -7.48
C GLN A 9 14.71 13.59 -7.77
N LEU A 10 13.92 14.06 -8.75
CA LEU A 10 12.67 13.38 -9.13
C LEU A 10 12.89 11.97 -9.69
N ALA A 11 13.97 11.77 -10.46
CA ALA A 11 14.34 10.45 -10.95
C ALA A 11 14.78 9.51 -9.81
N HIS A 12 15.52 10.04 -8.84
CA HIS A 12 15.95 9.31 -7.65
C HIS A 12 14.77 8.91 -6.77
N LEU A 13 13.90 9.85 -6.40
CA LEU A 13 12.68 9.57 -5.61
C LEU A 13 11.77 8.56 -6.31
N ARG A 14 11.70 8.60 -7.65
CA ARG A 14 10.97 7.58 -8.41
C ARG A 14 11.58 6.19 -8.24
N ALA A 15 12.89 6.06 -8.37
CA ALA A 15 13.55 4.77 -8.19
C ALA A 15 13.39 4.24 -6.75
N GLU A 16 13.25 5.12 -5.76
CA GLU A 16 12.93 4.73 -4.38
C GLU A 16 11.48 4.24 -4.25
N ILE A 17 10.52 4.93 -4.86
CA ILE A 17 9.12 4.46 -4.94
C ILE A 17 9.08 3.06 -5.56
N ASP A 18 9.74 2.85 -6.71
CA ASP A 18 9.74 1.57 -7.40
C ASP A 18 10.29 0.43 -6.50
N LYS A 19 11.33 0.69 -5.70
CA LYS A 19 11.88 -0.27 -4.72
C LYS A 19 10.93 -0.56 -3.56
N VAL A 20 10.19 0.44 -3.08
CA VAL A 20 9.21 0.23 -2.00
C VAL A 20 7.99 -0.53 -2.55
N ASP A 21 7.58 -0.24 -3.77
CA ASP A 21 6.50 -0.93 -4.47
C ASP A 21 6.80 -2.42 -4.63
N GLU A 22 8.02 -2.79 -5.05
CA GLU A 22 8.47 -4.19 -5.12
C GLU A 22 8.33 -4.92 -3.77
N LYS A 23 8.70 -4.25 -2.66
CA LYS A 23 8.56 -4.82 -1.31
C LYS A 23 7.11 -4.95 -0.87
N ILE A 24 6.24 -4.02 -1.25
CA ILE A 24 4.79 -4.11 -0.99
C ILE A 24 4.21 -5.33 -1.71
N ILE A 25 4.61 -5.54 -2.98
CA ILE A 25 4.17 -6.70 -3.76
C ILE A 25 4.67 -8.01 -3.12
N GLU A 26 5.93 -8.03 -2.66
CA GLU A 26 6.50 -9.18 -1.97
C GLU A 26 5.75 -9.55 -0.70
N ILE A 27 5.50 -8.58 0.18
CA ILE A 27 4.80 -8.88 1.43
C ILE A 27 3.35 -9.32 1.18
N LEU A 28 2.67 -8.71 0.21
CA LEU A 28 1.32 -9.14 -0.17
C LEU A 28 1.33 -10.58 -0.72
N ALA A 29 2.32 -10.94 -1.53
CA ALA A 29 2.47 -12.30 -2.06
C ALA A 29 2.76 -13.32 -0.96
N GLU A 30 3.63 -12.97 0.00
CA GLU A 30 3.90 -13.78 1.17
C GLU A 30 2.66 -13.95 2.05
N MET A 31 1.94 -12.87 2.33
CA MET A 31 0.71 -12.89 3.11
C MET A 31 -0.33 -13.78 2.42
N GLN A 32 -0.48 -13.67 1.10
CA GLN A 32 -1.33 -14.57 0.33
C GLN A 32 -0.86 -16.03 0.48
N GLY A 33 0.42 -16.33 0.28
CA GLY A 33 0.94 -17.70 0.43
C GLY A 33 0.73 -18.28 1.83
N LYS A 34 0.94 -17.48 2.87
CA LYS A 34 0.81 -17.86 4.29
C LYS A 34 -0.65 -18.03 4.72
N PHE A 35 -1.55 -17.20 4.21
CA PHE A 35 -2.91 -17.06 4.76
C PHE A 35 -4.05 -17.48 3.82
N LYS A 36 -3.77 -17.81 2.56
CA LYS A 36 -4.81 -18.24 1.61
C LYS A 36 -5.43 -19.58 2.04
N ARG A 37 -6.60 -19.51 2.69
CA ARG A 37 -7.56 -20.63 2.77
C ARG A 37 -8.75 -20.31 1.88
N ARG A 38 -9.17 -21.32 1.10
CA ARG A 38 -10.39 -21.27 0.28
C ARG A 38 -11.60 -20.96 1.17
N GLY A 39 -12.30 -19.88 0.87
CA GLY A 39 -13.62 -19.61 1.47
C GLY A 39 -14.09 -18.17 1.21
N ALA A 40 -14.65 -17.91 0.03
CA ALA A 40 -15.52 -16.74 -0.14
C ALA A 40 -16.72 -16.91 0.80
N GLY A 41 -16.87 -16.05 1.81
CA GLY A 41 -17.89 -16.35 2.82
C GLY A 41 -18.33 -15.31 3.81
N SER A 42 -17.77 -14.10 3.92
CA SER A 42 -18.39 -13.00 4.66
C SER A 42 -17.62 -11.70 4.46
N LYS A 43 -18.28 -10.55 4.68
CA LYS A 43 -17.57 -9.30 4.97
C LYS A 43 -17.07 -9.39 6.40
N PRO A 44 -15.80 -9.05 6.71
CA PRO A 44 -15.34 -9.01 8.07
C PRO A 44 -16.16 -8.00 8.86
N GLU A 45 -16.65 -8.39 10.04
CA GLU A 45 -17.36 -7.48 10.93
C GLU A 45 -16.45 -6.30 11.27
N VAL A 46 -16.94 -5.07 11.04
CA VAL A 46 -16.21 -3.82 11.24
C VAL A 46 -15.63 -3.72 12.66
N GLU A 47 -16.37 -4.19 13.66
CA GLU A 47 -15.94 -4.24 15.07
C GLU A 47 -14.73 -5.15 15.29
N LYS A 48 -14.64 -6.28 14.56
CA LYS A 48 -13.48 -7.18 14.62
C LYS A 48 -12.25 -6.58 13.93
N VAL A 49 -12.45 -5.80 12.86
CA VAL A 49 -11.37 -5.04 12.21
C VAL A 49 -10.86 -3.92 13.13
N GLN A 50 -11.75 -3.24 13.85
CA GLN A 50 -11.40 -2.21 14.84
C GLN A 50 -10.63 -2.76 16.05
N GLN A 51 -10.99 -3.92 16.59
CA GLN A 51 -10.22 -4.52 17.70
C GLN A 51 -8.79 -4.90 17.30
N VAL A 52 -8.56 -5.16 16.00
CA VAL A 52 -7.23 -5.42 15.44
C VAL A 52 -6.49 -4.10 15.29
N PHE A 53 -7.19 -3.06 14.80
CA PHE A 53 -6.68 -1.70 14.75
C PHE A 53 -6.19 -1.21 16.12
N GLU A 54 -6.97 -1.41 17.18
CA GLU A 54 -6.61 -1.01 18.56
C GLU A 54 -5.38 -1.76 19.13
N LYS A 55 -5.11 -2.97 18.64
CA LYS A 55 -3.99 -3.82 19.11
C LYS A 55 -2.76 -3.71 18.23
N LEU A 56 -2.89 -3.17 17.02
CA LEU A 56 -1.77 -2.89 16.15
C LEU A 56 -1.08 -1.62 16.68
N PRO A 57 0.22 -1.65 17.00
CA PRO A 57 1.00 -0.42 17.06
C PRO A 57 1.06 0.13 15.62
N VAL A 58 0.04 0.90 15.23
CA VAL A 58 -0.12 1.41 13.88
C VAL A 58 1.05 2.33 13.58
N ALA A 59 2.04 1.82 12.88
CA ALA A 59 3.14 2.61 12.37
C ALA A 59 2.59 3.51 11.26
N GLY A 60 2.57 4.84 11.49
CA GLY A 60 2.23 5.81 10.46
C GLY A 60 1.01 6.70 10.67
N GLY A 61 0.40 6.72 11.85
CA GLY A 61 -0.73 7.62 12.16
C GLY A 61 -0.44 9.12 12.03
N ASP A 62 0.84 9.50 11.87
CA ASP A 62 1.30 10.86 11.59
C ASP A 62 1.16 11.28 10.12
N ILE A 63 1.06 10.32 9.18
CA ILE A 63 1.04 10.58 7.73
C ILE A 63 -0.18 9.92 7.06
N LEU A 64 -0.56 8.72 7.51
CA LEU A 64 -1.65 7.95 6.94
C LEU A 64 -2.94 8.27 7.69
N ARG A 65 -4.01 8.61 6.95
CA ARG A 65 -5.33 8.81 7.54
C ARG A 65 -5.88 7.50 8.09
N GLU A 66 -6.54 7.57 9.24
CA GLU A 66 -7.16 6.40 9.89
C GLU A 66 -8.14 5.65 8.97
N GLU A 67 -8.87 6.39 8.13
CA GLU A 67 -9.77 5.85 7.09
C GLU A 67 -9.02 4.97 6.08
N PHE A 68 -7.83 5.40 5.65
CA PHE A 68 -7.00 4.66 4.70
C PHE A 68 -6.42 3.39 5.34
N ILE A 69 -5.90 3.51 6.56
CA ILE A 69 -5.37 2.37 7.31
C ILE A 69 -6.47 1.32 7.51
N SER A 70 -7.66 1.76 7.94
CA SER A 70 -8.84 0.92 8.08
C SER A 70 -9.20 0.22 6.77
N LYS A 71 -9.11 0.93 5.63
CA LYS A 71 -9.41 0.37 4.32
C LYS A 71 -8.43 -0.72 3.89
N VAL A 72 -7.13 -0.50 4.08
CA VAL A 72 -6.09 -1.49 3.76
C VAL A 72 -6.29 -2.75 4.61
N ILE A 73 -6.55 -2.58 5.91
CA ILE A 73 -6.80 -3.72 6.81
C ILE A 73 -8.09 -4.45 6.40
N GLU A 74 -9.17 -3.73 6.07
CA GLU A 74 -10.43 -4.33 5.58
C GLU A 74 -10.17 -5.23 4.37
N ILE A 75 -9.46 -4.72 3.36
CA ILE A 75 -9.12 -5.47 2.13
C ILE A 75 -8.31 -6.72 2.47
N VAL A 76 -7.22 -6.56 3.24
CA VAL A 76 -6.33 -7.67 3.62
C VAL A 76 -7.07 -8.73 4.43
N VAL A 77 -7.88 -8.33 5.40
CA VAL A 77 -8.62 -9.27 6.24
C VAL A 77 -9.71 -10.00 5.46
N ARG A 78 -10.47 -9.26 4.65
CA ARG A 78 -11.56 -9.78 3.82
C ARG A 78 -11.03 -10.79 2.79
N ASP A 79 -10.06 -10.37 2.00
CA ASP A 79 -9.64 -11.11 0.81
C ASP A 79 -8.70 -12.28 1.15
N LEU A 80 -8.00 -12.21 2.29
CA LEU A 80 -7.26 -13.35 2.84
C LEU A 80 -8.12 -14.23 3.75
N SER A 81 -9.43 -13.96 3.88
CA SER A 81 -10.38 -14.74 4.70
C SER A 81 -9.88 -14.94 6.15
N LEU A 82 -9.27 -13.90 6.71
CA LEU A 82 -8.58 -13.93 8.00
C LEU A 82 -9.55 -13.85 9.20
N GLU A 83 -10.86 -13.81 8.99
CA GLU A 83 -11.89 -13.60 10.01
C GLU A 83 -11.79 -14.53 11.22
N SER A 84 -11.31 -15.76 11.03
CA SER A 84 -11.08 -16.75 12.10
C SER A 84 -9.63 -16.81 12.59
N ALA A 85 -8.69 -16.19 11.87
CA ALA A 85 -7.24 -16.31 12.07
C ALA A 85 -6.63 -15.13 12.85
N ILE A 86 -7.27 -13.95 12.88
CA ILE A 86 -6.64 -12.78 13.51
C ILE A 86 -6.44 -12.96 15.02
N TYR A 87 -7.30 -13.74 15.68
CA TYR A 87 -7.15 -14.08 17.11
C TYR A 87 -6.17 -15.23 17.38
N SER A 88 -5.77 -15.98 16.34
CA SER A 88 -4.97 -17.21 16.47
C SER A 88 -3.53 -17.04 15.95
N PHE A 89 -3.21 -15.92 15.29
CA PHE A 89 -1.90 -15.70 14.68
C PHE A 89 -1.32 -14.32 15.06
N PRO A 90 -0.47 -14.25 16.09
CA PRO A 90 0.38 -13.08 16.37
C PRO A 90 1.13 -12.55 15.13
N ASN A 91 1.37 -13.45 14.17
CA ASN A 91 2.07 -13.17 12.93
C ASN A 91 1.24 -12.34 11.92
N VAL A 92 -0.11 -12.41 11.93
CA VAL A 92 -0.95 -11.63 10.98
C VAL A 92 -0.82 -10.14 11.27
N ALA A 93 -0.91 -9.76 12.54
CA ALA A 93 -0.75 -8.38 12.97
C ALA A 93 0.65 -7.83 12.62
N GLN A 94 1.68 -8.66 12.75
CA GLN A 94 3.05 -8.30 12.37
C GLN A 94 3.20 -8.06 10.86
N GLU A 95 2.64 -8.93 10.01
CA GLU A 95 2.72 -8.75 8.55
C GLU A 95 1.90 -7.52 8.08
N ILE A 96 0.74 -7.28 8.68
CA ILE A 96 -0.06 -6.05 8.42
C ILE A 96 0.74 -4.81 8.82
N ASN A 97 1.40 -4.81 9.98
CA ASN A 97 2.23 -3.69 10.40
C ASN A 97 3.41 -3.44 9.46
N LYS A 98 4.09 -4.49 8.98
CA LYS A 98 5.15 -4.34 7.99
C LYS A 98 4.62 -3.76 6.67
N LEU A 99 3.44 -4.20 6.22
CA LEU A 99 2.78 -3.62 5.05
C LEU A 99 2.50 -2.12 5.26
N LEU A 100 1.92 -1.74 6.39
CA LEU A 100 1.64 -0.34 6.73
C LEU A 100 2.92 0.51 6.80
N GLN A 101 4.02 -0.04 7.34
CA GLN A 101 5.32 0.64 7.35
C GLN A 101 5.87 0.90 5.94
N LEU A 102 5.76 -0.08 5.04
CA LEU A 102 6.16 0.10 3.64
C LEU A 102 5.28 1.14 2.94
N ILE A 103 3.98 1.12 3.18
CA ILE A 103 3.06 2.11 2.63
C ILE A 103 3.39 3.51 3.18
N LYS A 104 3.68 3.65 4.48
CA LYS A 104 4.14 4.91 5.08
C LYS A 104 5.39 5.42 4.37
N ALA A 105 6.42 4.59 4.25
CA ALA A 105 7.68 4.96 3.58
C ALA A 105 7.42 5.41 2.12
N ARG A 106 6.52 4.73 1.41
CA ARG A 106 6.10 5.14 0.06
C ARG A 106 5.43 6.52 0.05
N MET A 107 4.59 6.82 1.04
CA MET A 107 3.91 8.12 1.14
C MET A 107 4.90 9.25 1.44
N GLU A 108 5.87 9.03 2.33
CA GLU A 108 6.94 10.02 2.61
C GLU A 108 7.70 10.41 1.34
N ILE A 109 8.06 9.43 0.51
CA ILE A 109 8.74 9.69 -0.77
C ILE A 109 7.81 10.42 -1.74
N SER A 110 6.52 10.10 -1.72
CA SER A 110 5.51 10.72 -2.58
C SER A 110 5.27 12.20 -2.20
N ILE A 111 5.29 12.53 -0.90
CA ILE A 111 5.25 13.91 -0.39
C ILE A 111 6.48 14.68 -0.87
N ALA A 112 7.69 14.13 -0.69
CA ALA A 112 8.93 14.76 -1.17
C ALA A 112 8.90 14.98 -2.70
N ALA A 113 8.36 14.02 -3.47
CA ALA A 113 8.18 14.18 -4.91
C ALA A 113 7.14 15.26 -5.25
N GLY A 114 6.08 15.39 -4.46
CA GLY A 114 5.07 16.45 -4.56
C GLY A 114 5.66 17.84 -4.36
N GLU A 115 6.51 18.01 -3.36
CA GLU A 115 7.24 19.27 -3.09
C GLU A 115 8.10 19.68 -4.28
N VAL A 116 8.93 18.75 -4.81
CA VAL A 116 9.78 19.04 -5.97
C VAL A 116 8.95 19.34 -7.23
N LYS A 117 7.79 18.70 -7.41
CA LYS A 117 6.86 19.04 -8.50
C LYS A 117 6.26 20.44 -8.34
N LYS A 118 5.86 20.81 -7.12
CA LYS A 118 5.29 22.12 -6.79
C LYS A 118 6.29 23.24 -7.06
N GLU A 119 7.54 23.08 -6.64
CA GLU A 119 8.64 24.02 -6.94
C GLU A 119 8.83 24.25 -8.44
N ARG A 120 8.47 23.27 -9.26
CA ARG A 120 8.64 23.28 -10.72
C ARG A 120 7.38 23.63 -11.50
N GLY A 121 6.27 23.92 -10.81
CA GLY A 121 4.97 24.15 -11.45
C GLY A 121 4.44 22.94 -12.22
N LEU A 122 4.87 21.73 -11.84
CA LEU A 122 4.42 20.48 -12.45
C LEU A 122 3.15 20.00 -11.76
N SER A 123 2.23 19.40 -12.54
CA SER A 123 1.05 18.75 -11.97
C SER A 123 1.45 17.59 -11.06
N ILE A 124 0.88 17.55 -9.86
CA ILE A 124 1.04 16.44 -8.90
C ILE A 124 0.47 15.16 -9.51
N PHE A 125 -0.74 15.26 -10.07
CA PHE A 125 -1.46 14.16 -10.70
C PHE A 125 -1.18 14.09 -12.21
N ASN A 126 -0.93 12.87 -12.69
CA ASN A 126 -0.83 12.55 -14.11
C ASN A 126 -1.50 11.19 -14.37
N LYS A 127 -2.67 11.23 -15.02
CA LYS A 127 -3.51 10.06 -15.29
C LYS A 127 -2.81 9.00 -16.13
N GLU A 128 -2.03 9.40 -17.13
CA GLU A 128 -1.31 8.46 -17.99
C GLU A 128 -0.23 7.72 -17.21
N ARG A 129 0.53 8.47 -16.39
CA ARG A 129 1.55 7.89 -15.54
C ARG A 129 0.96 6.92 -14.52
N GLU A 130 -0.16 7.26 -13.92
CA GLU A 130 -0.83 6.36 -12.99
C GLU A 130 -1.27 5.06 -13.67
N ARG A 131 -1.79 5.13 -14.90
CA ARG A 131 -2.13 3.94 -15.69
C ARG A 131 -0.90 3.06 -15.93
N ILE A 132 0.23 3.66 -16.28
CA ILE A 132 1.50 2.92 -16.49
C ILE A 132 1.93 2.22 -15.20
N VAL A 133 1.93 2.93 -14.08
CA VAL A 133 2.31 2.37 -12.76
C VAL A 133 1.39 1.21 -12.39
N LYS A 134 0.06 1.38 -12.54
CA LYS A 134 -0.91 0.29 -12.33
C LYS A 134 -0.60 -0.93 -13.19
N GLY A 135 -0.31 -0.73 -14.49
CA GLY A 135 0.07 -1.83 -15.38
C GLY A 135 1.33 -2.56 -14.94
N GLN A 136 2.37 -1.84 -14.54
CA GLN A 136 3.63 -2.41 -14.05
C GLN A 136 3.41 -3.24 -12.78
N TRP A 137 2.63 -2.71 -11.84
CA TRP A 137 2.32 -3.41 -10.61
C TRP A 137 1.49 -4.68 -10.87
N MET A 138 0.48 -4.62 -11.75
CA MET A 138 -0.33 -5.80 -12.09
C MET A 138 0.51 -6.90 -12.75
N LEU A 139 1.48 -6.55 -13.59
CA LEU A 139 2.44 -7.50 -14.15
C LEU A 139 3.29 -8.14 -13.05
N ALA A 140 3.90 -7.34 -12.19
CA ALA A 140 4.72 -7.84 -11.08
C ALA A 140 3.92 -8.71 -10.09
N ALA A 141 2.65 -8.37 -9.83
CA ALA A 141 1.76 -9.21 -9.04
C ALA A 141 1.47 -10.55 -9.72
N THR A 142 1.21 -10.53 -11.04
CA THR A 142 0.99 -11.75 -11.82
C THR A 142 2.23 -12.67 -11.76
N GLU A 143 3.43 -12.11 -11.89
CA GLU A 143 4.70 -12.85 -11.77
C GLU A 143 4.87 -13.51 -10.39
N LYS A 144 4.36 -12.87 -9.33
CA LYS A 144 4.37 -13.43 -7.97
C LYS A 144 3.13 -14.28 -7.64
N ASN A 145 2.30 -14.63 -8.62
CA ASN A 145 1.06 -15.40 -8.45
C ASN A 145 0.07 -14.77 -7.44
N LEU A 146 0.07 -13.44 -7.32
CA LEU A 146 -0.90 -12.71 -6.54
C LEU A 146 -2.26 -12.73 -7.22
N ASP A 147 -3.32 -12.83 -6.41
CA ASP A 147 -4.68 -12.64 -6.88
C ASP A 147 -4.85 -11.19 -7.35
N GLY A 148 -5.19 -11.03 -8.64
CA GLY A 148 -5.25 -9.71 -9.27
C GLY A 148 -6.34 -8.80 -8.69
N PHE A 149 -7.44 -9.35 -8.17
CA PHE A 149 -8.52 -8.55 -7.58
C PHE A 149 -8.14 -8.05 -6.19
N PHE A 150 -7.60 -8.93 -5.35
CA PHE A 150 -7.06 -8.57 -4.04
C PHE A 150 -6.00 -7.47 -4.16
N PHE A 151 -5.04 -7.66 -5.07
CA PHE A 151 -3.95 -6.72 -5.27
C PHE A 151 -4.44 -5.38 -5.84
N HIS A 152 -5.37 -5.39 -6.78
CA HIS A 152 -5.95 -4.18 -7.36
C HIS A 152 -6.60 -3.27 -6.30
N ASP A 153 -7.37 -3.83 -5.36
CA ASP A 153 -8.05 -3.05 -4.33
C ASP A 153 -7.05 -2.32 -3.41
N VAL A 154 -5.93 -2.95 -3.06
CA VAL A 154 -4.87 -2.32 -2.25
C VAL A 154 -4.20 -1.17 -3.02
N ILE A 155 -3.95 -1.36 -4.32
CA ILE A 155 -3.31 -0.33 -5.17
C ILE A 155 -4.21 0.89 -5.32
N GLU A 156 -5.49 0.70 -5.62
CA GLU A 156 -6.42 1.80 -5.82
C GLU A 156 -6.53 2.64 -4.55
N ALA A 157 -6.61 2.00 -3.37
CA ALA A 157 -6.61 2.72 -2.10
C ALA A 157 -5.33 3.55 -1.93
N LEU A 158 -4.16 2.97 -2.22
CA LEU A 158 -2.87 3.60 -2.03
C LEU A 158 -2.60 4.75 -3.01
N LEU A 159 -3.01 4.62 -4.27
CA LEU A 159 -2.89 5.68 -5.26
C LEU A 159 -3.88 6.81 -4.98
N LEU A 160 -5.07 6.50 -4.48
CA LEU A 160 -6.03 7.51 -4.05
C LEU A 160 -5.48 8.34 -2.88
N GLU A 161 -4.88 7.68 -1.87
CA GLU A 161 -4.27 8.36 -0.73
C GLU A 161 -3.13 9.29 -1.17
N SER A 162 -2.26 8.80 -2.05
CA SER A 162 -1.14 9.57 -2.59
C SER A 162 -1.54 10.81 -3.40
N ARG A 163 -2.79 10.91 -3.89
CA ARG A 163 -3.28 12.10 -4.60
C ARG A 163 -3.74 13.22 -3.65
N LEU A 164 -4.03 12.87 -2.40
CA LEU A 164 -4.61 13.77 -1.40
C LEU A 164 -3.54 14.43 -0.52
N LEU A 165 -2.29 13.97 -0.65
CA LEU A 165 -1.07 14.50 -0.06
C LEU A 165 -0.35 15.40 -1.07
#